data_AF-A0A2G8KSW0-F1
#
_entry.id   AF-A0A2G8KSW0-F1
#
_cell.length_a   1.000
_cell.length_b   1.000
_cell.length_c   1.000
_cell.angle_alpha   90.00
_cell.angle_beta   90.00
_cell.angle_gamma   90.00
#
_symmetry.space_group_name_H-M   'P 1'
#
loop_
_entity.id
_entity.type
_entity.pdbx_description
1 polymer ?
#
loop_
_entity_poly.entity_id
_entity_poly.type
_entity_poly.pdbx_seq_one_letter_code
_entity_poly.pdbx_strand_id
1 'polypeptide(L)'
;MGHSIRFGNDVTRLPGGDFFFTDSDFKWERREFPYIMIEASPNGRLMWFNPKTRFSNVALFDLYFPNGIQISPDQQFMLICESSAYRILKYYLKGDKMGQTEIFADNLPKVPDNIRLSKNGGYWVALSGPVRSAEDLLTLSDFMGRRPWLRKQIAKVGL
;
A
#
# COMPACT_ATOMS: atom_id res chain seq x y z
N MET A 1 -9.87 -6.04 -14.95
CA MET A 1 -10.24 -7.42 -14.57
C MET A 1 -10.77 -7.38 -13.14
N GLY A 2 -11.97 -7.92 -12.90
CA GLY A 2 -12.65 -7.82 -11.61
C GLY A 2 -12.23 -8.93 -10.65
N HIS A 3 -11.40 -8.60 -9.66
CA HIS A 3 -11.14 -9.46 -8.51
C HIS A 3 -11.98 -8.99 -7.31
N SER A 4 -12.57 -9.94 -6.59
CA SER A 4 -13.17 -9.68 -5.28
C SER A 4 -12.16 -9.04 -4.34
N ILE A 5 -12.63 -8.18 -3.43
CA ILE A 5 -11.79 -7.62 -2.37
C ILE A 5 -11.45 -8.76 -1.42
N ARG A 6 -10.15 -8.98 -1.16
CA ARG A 6 -9.69 -10.03 -0.24
C ARG A 6 -9.09 -9.46 1.03
N PHE A 7 -8.53 -8.25 0.96
CA PHE A 7 -7.88 -7.63 2.10
C PHE A 7 -8.08 -6.11 2.09
N GLY A 8 -9.28 -5.67 2.48
CA GLY A 8 -9.53 -4.27 2.79
C GLY A 8 -8.74 -3.80 4.02
N ASN A 9 -8.00 -2.70 3.93
CA ASN A 9 -7.09 -2.28 5.00
C ASN A 9 -7.37 -0.88 5.54
N ASP A 10 -7.37 0.13 4.67
CA ASP A 10 -7.64 1.52 5.07
C ASP A 10 -8.62 2.21 4.12
N VAL A 11 -9.28 3.25 4.61
CA VAL A 11 -10.33 4.00 3.91
C VAL A 11 -10.26 5.48 4.24
N THR A 12 -10.57 6.32 3.26
CA THR A 12 -10.68 7.76 3.43
C THR A 12 -11.85 8.32 2.63
N ARG A 13 -12.49 9.35 3.17
CA ARG A 13 -13.66 9.99 2.56
C ARG A 13 -13.23 11.27 1.84
N LEU A 14 -13.66 11.41 0.59
CA LEU A 14 -13.51 12.62 -0.20
C LEU A 14 -14.61 13.65 0.18
N PRO A 15 -14.36 14.96 0.01
CA PRO A 15 -15.35 15.99 0.32
C PRO A 15 -16.68 15.83 -0.43
N GLY A 16 -16.65 15.28 -1.66
CA GLY A 16 -17.84 14.96 -2.45
C GLY A 16 -18.69 13.81 -1.91
N GLY A 17 -18.20 13.11 -0.88
CA GLY A 17 -18.87 11.97 -0.24
C GLY A 17 -18.47 10.61 -0.80
N ASP A 18 -17.66 10.57 -1.85
CA ASP A 18 -17.03 9.35 -2.35
C ASP A 18 -15.94 8.87 -1.39
N PHE A 19 -15.50 7.62 -1.56
CA PHE A 19 -14.47 7.00 -0.74
C PHE A 19 -13.34 6.47 -1.60
N PHE A 20 -12.13 6.56 -1.08
CA PHE A 20 -11.02 5.70 -1.48
C PHE A 20 -10.78 4.67 -0.39
N PHE A 21 -10.46 3.45 -0.77
CA PHE A 21 -10.01 2.42 0.16
C PHE A 21 -8.99 1.49 -0.51
N THR A 22 -8.19 0.80 0.30
CA THR A 22 -7.18 -0.13 -0.20
C THR A 22 -7.70 -1.56 -0.19
N ASP A 23 -7.31 -2.34 -1.20
CA ASP A 23 -7.32 -3.79 -1.19
C ASP A 23 -5.86 -4.25 -1.28
N SER A 24 -5.28 -4.70 -0.17
CA SER A 24 -3.83 -4.84 -0.02
C SER A 24 -3.23 -5.96 -0.88
N ASP A 25 -4.00 -7.01 -1.18
CA ASP A 25 -3.60 -8.08 -2.09
C ASP A 25 -4.85 -8.79 -2.62
N PHE A 26 -5.03 -8.85 -3.96
CA PHE A 26 -6.18 -9.54 -4.56
C PHE A 26 -6.01 -11.07 -4.69
N LYS A 27 -4.81 -11.59 -4.44
CA LYS A 27 -4.45 -13.02 -4.54
C LYS A 27 -4.60 -13.71 -3.18
N TRP A 28 -4.00 -13.15 -2.12
CA TRP A 28 -3.97 -13.72 -0.78
C TRP A 28 -4.92 -13.02 0.18
N GLU A 29 -5.37 -13.74 1.19
CA GLU A 29 -6.23 -13.19 2.24
C GLU A 29 -5.43 -12.69 3.45
N ARG A 30 -6.10 -11.93 4.34
CA ARG A 30 -5.46 -11.40 5.56
C ARG A 30 -4.76 -12.46 6.42
N ARG A 31 -5.32 -13.68 6.51
CA ARG A 31 -4.73 -14.78 7.29
C ARG A 31 -3.41 -15.29 6.71
N GLU A 32 -3.17 -14.99 5.44
CA GLU A 32 -2.01 -15.39 4.66
C GLU A 32 -0.96 -14.26 4.56
N PHE A 33 -1.06 -13.26 5.44
CA PHE A 33 -0.17 -12.11 5.51
C PHE A 33 1.33 -12.42 5.37
N PRO A 34 1.89 -13.49 6.00
CA PRO A 34 3.29 -13.85 5.80
C PRO A 34 3.64 -14.08 4.32
N TYR A 35 2.78 -14.76 3.55
CA TYR A 35 3.00 -15.00 2.12
C TYR A 35 2.98 -13.70 1.31
N ILE A 36 2.10 -12.76 1.67
CA ILE A 36 2.03 -11.45 1.01
C ILE A 36 3.34 -10.67 1.18
N MET A 37 3.86 -10.63 2.42
CA MET A 37 5.12 -9.96 2.73
C MET A 37 6.34 -10.65 2.12
N ILE A 38 6.30 -11.99 2.00
CA ILE A 38 7.37 -12.79 1.39
C ILE A 38 7.38 -12.61 -0.13
N GLU A 39 6.21 -12.77 -0.77
CA GLU A 39 6.08 -12.68 -2.22
C GLU A 39 6.35 -11.25 -2.70
N ALA A 40 5.93 -10.25 -1.91
CA ALA A 40 6.16 -8.83 -2.15
C ALA A 40 5.88 -8.45 -3.62
N SER A 41 4.74 -8.92 -4.13
CA SER A 41 4.30 -8.66 -5.50
C SER A 41 3.30 -7.49 -5.54
N PRO A 42 3.18 -6.80 -6.67
CA PRO A 42 2.29 -5.65 -6.84
C PRO A 42 0.82 -6.08 -7.05
N ASN A 43 0.27 -6.88 -6.13
CA ASN A 43 -1.11 -7.36 -6.21
C ASN A 43 -2.13 -6.44 -5.51
N GLY A 44 -1.69 -5.29 -5.01
CA GLY A 44 -2.51 -4.35 -4.28
C GLY A 44 -3.22 -3.35 -5.20
N ARG A 45 -4.34 -2.81 -4.72
CA ARG A 45 -5.16 -1.85 -5.45
C ARG A 45 -5.66 -0.73 -4.55
N LEU A 46 -5.78 0.46 -5.13
CA LEU A 46 -6.59 1.55 -4.60
C LEU A 46 -7.95 1.51 -5.30
N MET A 47 -9.00 1.45 -4.51
CA MET A 47 -10.37 1.39 -4.97
C MET A 47 -11.06 2.72 -4.73
N TRP A 48 -11.82 3.21 -5.71
CA TRP A 48 -12.76 4.31 -5.55
C TRP A 48 -14.18 3.76 -5.43
N PHE A 49 -15.00 4.38 -4.58
CA PHE A 49 -16.38 3.98 -4.36
C PHE A 49 -17.30 5.19 -4.20
N ASN A 50 -18.41 5.16 -4.95
CA ASN A 50 -19.49 6.13 -4.82
C ASN A 50 -20.66 5.50 -4.05
N PRO A 51 -20.98 5.99 -2.84
CA PRO A 51 -22.03 5.39 -2.02
C PRO A 51 -23.45 5.64 -2.54
N LYS A 52 -23.65 6.67 -3.37
CA LYS A 52 -24.98 7.02 -3.92
C LYS A 52 -25.37 6.07 -5.04
N THR A 53 -24.45 5.78 -5.94
CA THR A 53 -24.67 4.85 -7.06
C THR A 53 -24.34 3.41 -6.71
N ARG A 54 -23.68 3.19 -5.56
CA ARG A 54 -23.11 1.89 -5.12
C ARG A 54 -22.12 1.30 -6.11
N PHE A 55 -21.50 2.15 -6.91
CA PHE A 55 -20.52 1.75 -7.91
C PHE A 55 -19.10 1.87 -7.35
N SER A 56 -18.26 0.88 -7.62
CA SER A 56 -16.84 0.87 -7.28
C SER A 56 -15.99 0.64 -8.52
N ASN A 57 -14.80 1.22 -8.54
CA ASN A 57 -13.82 1.01 -9.59
C ASN A 57 -12.40 0.99 -9.03
N VAL A 58 -11.48 0.36 -9.77
CA VAL A 58 -10.05 0.43 -9.47
C VAL A 58 -9.54 1.81 -9.92
N ALA A 59 -8.99 2.59 -8.99
CA ALA A 59 -8.40 3.89 -9.26
C ALA A 59 -6.90 3.80 -9.53
N LEU A 60 -6.21 2.88 -8.84
CA LEU A 60 -4.80 2.59 -9.06
C LEU A 60 -4.55 1.10 -8.80
N PHE A 61 -3.70 0.48 -9.61
CA PHE A 61 -3.33 -0.92 -9.53
C PHE A 61 -1.80 -1.04 -9.41
N ASP A 62 -1.30 -2.28 -9.33
CA ASP A 62 0.12 -2.61 -9.20
C ASP A 62 0.80 -2.02 -7.94
N LEU A 63 0.06 -1.99 -6.82
CA LEU A 63 0.57 -1.51 -5.54
C LEU A 63 1.17 -2.65 -4.71
N TYR A 64 2.25 -2.38 -4.01
CA TYR A 64 2.96 -3.31 -3.12
C TYR A 64 2.40 -3.24 -1.70
N PHE A 65 1.34 -4.01 -1.45
CA PHE A 65 0.63 -4.04 -0.17
C PHE A 65 0.24 -2.63 0.32
N PRO A 66 -0.68 -1.93 -0.37
CA PRO A 66 -1.18 -0.63 0.07
C PRO A 66 -1.90 -0.80 1.40
N ASN A 67 -1.31 -0.29 2.47
CA ASN A 67 -1.75 -0.52 3.84
C ASN A 67 -2.52 0.69 4.36
N GLY A 68 -1.86 1.84 4.49
CA GLY A 68 -2.44 3.10 4.92
C GLY A 68 -2.60 4.13 3.81
N ILE A 69 -3.64 4.97 3.88
CA ILE A 69 -3.87 6.11 2.99
C ILE A 69 -4.25 7.39 3.73
N GLN A 70 -3.84 8.55 3.22
CA GLN A 70 -4.18 9.85 3.80
C GLN A 70 -4.23 10.95 2.73
N ILE A 71 -5.39 11.61 2.58
CA ILE A 71 -5.54 12.78 1.71
C ILE A 71 -4.82 13.99 2.32
N SER A 72 -4.16 14.79 1.48
CA SER A 72 -3.54 16.05 1.88
C SER A 72 -4.59 17.10 2.31
N PRO A 73 -4.26 18.03 3.22
CA PRO A 73 -5.22 19.03 3.69
C PRO A 73 -5.86 19.86 2.58
N ASP A 74 -5.10 20.18 1.54
CA ASP A 74 -5.50 20.93 0.34
C ASP A 74 -6.15 20.05 -0.75
N GLN A 75 -6.25 18.74 -0.50
CA GLN A 75 -6.86 17.73 -1.37
C GLN A 75 -6.24 17.67 -2.77
N GLN A 76 -4.98 18.06 -2.92
CA GLN A 76 -4.26 17.97 -4.19
C GLN A 76 -3.71 16.55 -4.41
N PHE A 77 -3.40 15.82 -3.33
CA PHE A 77 -2.84 14.48 -3.41
C PHE A 77 -3.29 13.59 -2.24
N MET A 78 -2.98 12.31 -2.35
CA MET A 78 -3.12 11.32 -1.29
C MET A 78 -1.80 10.58 -1.11
N LEU A 79 -1.40 10.33 0.13
CA LEU A 79 -0.28 9.47 0.44
C LEU A 79 -0.76 8.02 0.59
N ILE A 80 0.04 7.07 0.11
CA ILE A 80 -0.24 5.63 0.16
C ILE A 80 1.01 4.93 0.70
N CYS A 81 0.88 4.22 1.81
CA CYS A 81 1.95 3.39 2.36
C CYS A 81 1.98 2.02 1.67
N GLU A 82 3.10 1.70 1.02
CA GLU A 82 3.34 0.38 0.42
C GLU A 82 4.24 -0.45 1.35
N SER A 83 3.62 -1.32 2.16
CA SER A 83 4.33 -2.04 3.22
C SER A 83 5.41 -2.96 2.68
N SER A 84 5.12 -3.73 1.62
CA SER A 84 6.08 -4.71 1.08
C SER A 84 7.17 -4.07 0.22
N ALA A 85 7.00 -2.79 -0.16
CA ALA A 85 8.01 -1.98 -0.84
C ALA A 85 8.75 -1.00 0.08
N TYR A 86 8.39 -0.90 1.37
CA TYR A 86 9.04 -0.01 2.34
C TYR A 86 9.09 1.47 1.92
N ARG A 87 8.01 1.96 1.31
CA ARG A 87 7.93 3.31 0.78
C ARG A 87 6.54 3.91 0.93
N ILE A 88 6.46 5.21 0.69
CA ILE A 88 5.22 5.98 0.63
C ILE A 88 5.14 6.62 -0.75
N LEU A 89 4.04 6.38 -1.45
CA LEU A 89 3.72 7.05 -2.70
C LEU A 89 2.88 8.29 -2.45
N LYS A 90 3.04 9.29 -3.30
CA LYS A 90 2.08 10.36 -3.51
C LYS A 90 1.27 10.07 -4.77
N TYR A 91 -0.05 10.01 -4.62
CA TYR A 91 -1.01 9.87 -5.71
C TYR A 91 -1.73 11.21 -5.94
N TYR A 92 -1.64 11.75 -7.14
CA TYR A 92 -2.19 13.06 -7.47
C TYR A 92 -3.70 12.97 -7.73
N LEU A 93 -4.47 13.78 -7.00
CA LEU A 93 -5.94 13.83 -7.09
C LEU A 93 -6.44 14.92 -8.04
N LYS A 94 -5.60 15.92 -8.35
CA LYS A 94 -5.94 17.10 -9.16
C LYS A 94 -4.75 17.54 -10.02
N GLY A 95 -5.01 18.43 -10.97
CA GLY A 95 -4.02 19.04 -11.85
C GLY A 95 -3.52 18.11 -12.96
N ASP A 96 -2.48 18.53 -13.68
CA ASP A 96 -1.98 17.85 -14.89
C ASP A 96 -1.42 16.45 -14.61
N LYS A 97 -1.01 16.19 -13.36
CA LYS A 97 -0.53 14.88 -12.90
C LYS A 97 -1.63 13.99 -12.34
N MET A 98 -2.90 14.39 -12.38
CA MET A 98 -4.00 13.61 -11.81
C MET A 98 -3.96 12.15 -12.27
N GLY A 99 -4.09 11.22 -11.33
CA GLY A 99 -4.02 9.78 -11.59
C GLY A 99 -2.60 9.21 -11.63
N GLN A 100 -1.56 10.05 -11.61
CA GLN A 100 -0.17 9.60 -11.57
C GLN A 100 0.34 9.45 -10.13
N THR A 101 1.45 8.74 -9.98
CA THR A 101 2.15 8.60 -8.70
C THR A 101 3.60 9.05 -8.78
N GLU A 102 4.15 9.44 -7.64
CA GLU A 102 5.59 9.60 -7.42
C GLU A 102 5.98 9.10 -6.03
N ILE A 103 7.26 8.83 -5.82
CA ILE A 103 7.79 8.46 -4.50
C ILE A 103 7.79 9.69 -3.61
N PHE A 104 7.11 9.60 -2.47
CA PHE A 104 7.13 10.64 -1.43
C PHE A 104 8.24 10.40 -0.40
N ALA A 105 8.40 9.14 0.02
CA ALA A 105 9.49 8.68 0.88
C ALA A 105 9.83 7.24 0.51
N ASP A 106 11.11 6.90 0.51
CA ASP A 106 11.59 5.56 0.15
C ASP A 106 12.57 5.03 1.20
N ASN A 107 12.89 3.74 1.08
CA ASN A 107 13.86 3.05 1.93
C ASN A 107 13.58 3.26 3.43
N LEU A 108 12.31 3.12 3.81
CA LEU A 108 11.91 3.30 5.19
C LEU A 108 12.58 2.24 6.08
N PRO A 109 12.99 2.62 7.30
CA PRO A 109 13.75 1.74 8.18
C PRO A 109 12.93 0.55 8.69
N LYS A 110 11.61 0.55 8.50
CA LYS A 110 10.64 -0.43 8.98
C LYS A 110 9.44 -0.48 8.03
N VAL A 111 8.62 -1.51 8.16
CA VAL A 111 7.42 -1.70 7.33
C VAL A 111 6.43 -0.55 7.60
N PRO A 112 6.08 0.30 6.62
CA PRO A 112 5.08 1.33 6.82
C PRO A 112 3.69 0.71 6.91
N ASP A 113 2.87 1.25 7.81
CA ASP A 113 1.49 0.84 8.04
C ASP A 113 0.59 2.08 7.83
N ASN A 114 -0.31 2.40 8.77
CA ASN A 114 -1.17 3.57 8.69
C ASN A 114 -0.40 4.90 8.69
N ILE A 115 -0.85 5.82 7.84
CA ILE A 115 -0.39 7.21 7.76
C ILE A 115 -1.53 8.17 8.11
N ARG A 116 -1.30 9.14 8.99
CA ARG A 116 -2.32 10.11 9.41
C ARG A 116 -1.76 11.52 9.50
N LEU A 117 -2.61 12.51 9.20
CA LEU A 117 -2.23 13.91 9.35
C LEU A 117 -1.91 14.23 10.82
N SER A 118 -0.80 14.94 11.05
CA SER A 118 -0.44 15.43 12.38
C SER A 118 -1.09 16.78 12.67
N LYS A 119 -1.49 17.00 13.93
CA LYS A 119 -2.01 18.30 14.39
C LYS A 119 -0.98 19.43 14.27
N ASN A 120 0.31 19.11 14.27
CA ASN A 120 1.41 20.07 14.21
C ASN A 120 1.95 20.27 12.79
N GLY A 121 1.23 19.78 11.77
CA GLY A 121 1.71 19.73 10.39
C GLY A 121 2.49 18.44 10.09
N GLY A 122 2.55 18.10 8.80
CA GLY A 122 3.14 16.83 8.34
C GLY A 122 2.27 15.61 8.66
N TYR A 123 2.89 14.43 8.70
CA TYR A 123 2.20 13.15 8.82
C TYR A 123 2.88 12.24 9.84
N TRP A 124 2.08 11.52 10.62
CA TRP A 124 2.51 10.38 11.42
C TRP A 124 2.40 9.12 10.59
N VAL A 125 3.45 8.30 10.59
CA VAL A 125 3.47 7.00 9.92
C VAL A 125 3.80 5.94 10.96
N ALA A 126 2.91 4.97 11.12
CA ALA A 126 3.18 3.80 11.94
C ALA A 126 4.20 2.91 11.21
N LEU A 127 5.21 2.46 11.96
CA LEU A 127 6.31 1.64 11.45
C LEU A 127 6.37 0.34 12.25
N SER A 128 6.14 -0.79 11.59
CA SER A 128 6.08 -2.12 12.21
C SER A 128 7.29 -2.98 11.84
N GLY A 129 7.59 -3.96 12.70
CA GLY A 129 8.69 -4.90 12.53
C GLY A 129 10.06 -4.41 13.01
N PRO A 130 11.08 -5.26 12.84
CA PRO A 130 12.47 -4.91 13.16
C PRO A 130 13.01 -3.83 12.21
N VAL A 131 14.05 -3.11 12.66
CA VAL A 131 14.75 -2.14 11.82
C VAL A 131 15.45 -2.90 10.69
N ARG A 132 15.31 -2.43 9.45
CA ARG A 132 16.10 -2.89 8.30
C ARG A 132 17.53 -2.38 8.46
N SER A 133 18.47 -3.30 8.48
CA SER A 133 19.90 -3.03 8.48
C SER A 133 20.50 -3.73 7.27
N ALA A 134 21.30 -3.01 6.48
CA ALA A 134 21.95 -3.57 5.30
C ALA A 134 22.99 -4.66 5.66
N GLU A 135 23.43 -4.66 6.91
CA GLU A 135 24.38 -5.57 7.52
C GLU A 135 23.66 -6.80 8.13
N ASP A 136 22.42 -6.61 8.59
CA ASP A 136 21.58 -7.67 9.15
C ASP A 136 20.75 -8.36 8.06
N LEU A 137 21.32 -9.42 7.48
CA LEU A 137 20.57 -10.44 6.72
C LEU A 137 19.53 -11.21 7.57
N LEU A 138 19.25 -10.76 8.80
CA LEU A 138 18.40 -11.44 9.77
C LEU A 138 16.90 -11.32 9.45
N THR A 139 16.48 -10.33 8.66
CA THR A 139 15.09 -10.32 8.17
C THR A 139 14.98 -11.13 6.88
N LEU A 140 14.09 -12.12 6.86
CA LEU A 140 13.77 -12.88 5.65
C LEU A 140 13.44 -11.93 4.47
N SER A 141 12.78 -10.80 4.76
CA SER A 141 12.43 -9.77 3.78
C SER A 141 13.64 -9.20 3.03
N ASP A 142 14.74 -8.88 3.74
CA ASP A 142 15.97 -8.34 3.15
C ASP A 142 16.77 -9.39 2.37
N PHE A 143 16.92 -10.60 2.94
CA PHE A 143 17.56 -11.72 2.25
C PHE A 143 16.84 -12.04 0.93
N MET A 144 15.52 -12.09 0.96
CA MET A 144 14.70 -12.37 -0.22
C MET A 144 14.60 -11.17 -1.18
N GLY A 145 14.75 -9.94 -0.69
CA GLY A 145 14.76 -8.70 -1.50
C GLY A 145 15.84 -8.67 -2.56
N ARG A 146 16.96 -9.32 -2.27
CA ARG A 146 18.06 -9.45 -3.22
C ARG A 146 17.86 -10.57 -4.25
N ARG A 147 16.78 -11.37 -4.16
CA ARG A 147 16.52 -12.55 -5.03
C ARG A 147 15.05 -12.64 -5.48
N PRO A 148 14.58 -11.75 -6.39
CA PRO A 148 13.17 -11.67 -6.79
C PRO A 148 12.59 -12.98 -7.37
N TRP A 149 13.41 -13.78 -8.05
CA TRP A 149 12.98 -15.08 -8.59
C TRP A 149 12.66 -16.11 -7.50
N LEU A 150 13.40 -16.12 -6.38
CA LEU A 150 13.23 -17.10 -5.30
C LEU A 150 11.91 -16.88 -4.53
N ARG A 151 11.51 -15.61 -4.33
CA ARG A 151 10.23 -15.21 -3.72
C ARG A 151 9.03 -15.86 -4.41
N LYS A 152 9.03 -15.81 -5.75
CA LYS A 152 7.95 -16.34 -6.59
C LYS A 152 7.84 -17.87 -6.57
N GLN A 153 8.91 -18.59 -6.20
CA GLN A 153 8.89 -20.05 -6.12
C GLN A 153 8.44 -20.53 -4.74
N ILE A 154 8.93 -19.91 -3.67
CA ILE A 154 8.53 -20.30 -2.29
C ILE A 154 7.04 -20.08 -2.08
N ALA A 155 6.49 -18.96 -2.56
CA ALA A 155 5.05 -18.68 -2.51
C ALA A 155 4.19 -19.69 -3.31
N LYS A 156 4.79 -20.51 -4.18
CA LYS A 156 4.10 -21.59 -4.92
C LYS A 156 4.19 -22.95 -4.24
N VAL A 157 5.21 -23.17 -3.40
CA VAL A 157 5.50 -24.46 -2.75
C VAL A 157 4.87 -24.57 -1.36
N GLY A 158 4.39 -23.45 -0.77
CA GLY A 158 3.60 -23.43 0.46
C GLY A 158 2.12 -23.85 0.31
N LEU A 159 1.77 -24.52 -0.80
CA LEU A 159 0.47 -25.14 -1.09
C LEU A 159 0.54 -26.65 -0.84
#